data_AF-C0FY68-F1
#
_entry.id   AF-C0FY68-F1
#
_cell.length_a   1.000
_cell.length_b   1.000
_cell.length_c   1.000
_cell.angle_alpha   90.00
_cell.angle_beta   90.00
_cell.angle_gamma   90.00
#
_symmetry.space_group_name_H-M   'P 1'
#
loop_
_entity.id
_entity.type
_entity.pdbx_description
1 polymer ?
#
loop_
_entity_poly.entity_id
_entity_poly.type
_entity_poly.pdbx_seq_one_letter_code
_entity_poly.pdbx_strand_id
1 'polypeptide(L)' 'MICDIVETGSTLRENGLTVLEEVCPLSARMVVNQVSMKMENERITKLISDLKNVINTERNAVQ' A
#
# COMPACT_ATOMS: atom_id res chain seq x y z
N MET A 1 20.42 -13.73 10.84
CA MET A 1 19.53 -12.56 10.92
C MET A 1 18.98 -12.34 9.52
N ILE A 2 17.66 -12.18 9.39
CA ILE A 2 16.99 -11.92 8.10
C ILE A 2 16.26 -10.58 8.17
N CYS A 3 16.04 -9.96 7.02
CA CYS A 3 15.17 -8.80 6.87
C CYS A 3 14.11 -9.17 5.84
N ASP A 4 12.83 -9.06 6.22
CA ASP A 4 11.70 -9.49 5.40
C ASP A 4 10.47 -8.62 5.70
N ILE A 5 9.50 -8.63 4.79
CA ILE A 5 8.21 -7.96 4.97
C ILE A 5 7.25 -8.95 5.62
N VAL A 6 6.68 -8.55 6.76
CA VAL A 6 5.75 -9.39 7.52
C VAL A 6 4.47 -8.62 7.86
N GLU A 7 3.33 -9.31 7.80
CA GLU A 7 2.01 -8.73 8.13
C GLU A 7 1.58 -9.12 9.55
N THR A 8 1.07 -10.34 9.74
CA THR A 8 0.61 -10.83 11.06
C THR A 8 1.66 -11.61 11.84
N GLY A 9 2.82 -11.90 11.21
CA GLY A 9 3.91 -12.68 11.80
C GLY A 9 3.65 -14.19 11.91
N SER A 10 2.52 -14.71 11.40
CA SER A 10 2.20 -16.15 11.44
C SER A 10 3.28 -16.99 10.77
N THR A 11 3.74 -16.57 9.58
CA THR A 11 4.79 -17.27 8.81
C THR A 11 6.10 -17.39 9.59
N LEU A 12 6.50 -16.34 10.32
CA LEU A 12 7.71 -16.40 11.14
C LEU A 12 7.53 -17.42 12.28
N ARG A 13 6.38 -17.38 12.97
CA ARG A 13 6.10 -18.28 14.10
C ARG A 13 6.09 -19.75 13.70
N GLU A 14 5.48 -20.09 12.56
CA GLU A 14 5.46 -21.47 12.02
C GLU A 14 6.86 -22.00 11.73
N ASN A 15 7.81 -21.11 11.43
CA ASN A 15 9.22 -21.44 11.17
C ASN A 15 10.11 -21.30 12.41
N GLY A 16 9.55 -21.08 13.60
CA GLY A 16 10.32 -20.87 14.82
C GLY A 16 11.14 -19.58 14.84
N LEU A 17 10.77 -18.60 14.02
CA LEU A 17 11.40 -17.28 13.94
C LEU A 17 10.63 -16.26 14.77
N THR A 18 11.34 -15.29 15.33
CA THR A 18 10.77 -14.15 16.08
C THR A 18 11.20 -12.83 15.46
N VAL A 19 10.32 -11.83 15.52
CA VAL A 19 10.67 -10.45 15.18
C VAL A 19 11.59 -9.91 16.26
N LEU A 20 12.73 -9.35 15.85
CA LEU A 20 13.69 -8.70 16.76
C LEU A 20 13.43 -7.21 16.87
N GLU A 21 13.14 -6.57 15.75
CA GLU A 21 12.91 -5.13 15.61
C GLU A 21 12.03 -4.89 14.38
N GLU A 22 11.15 -3.88 14.46
CA GLU A 22 10.44 -3.35 13.30
C GLU A 22 11.27 -2.23 12.68
N VAL A 23 11.65 -2.38 11.41
CA VAL A 23 12.50 -1.39 10.72
C VAL A 23 11.69 -0.18 10.27
N CYS A 24 10.56 -0.40 9.58
CA CYS A 24 9.67 0.67 9.15
C CYS A 24 8.28 0.15 8.76
N PRO A 25 7.24 1.00 8.87
CA PRO A 25 5.93 0.70 8.33
C PRO A 25 5.93 0.81 6.79
N LEU A 26 5.17 -0.07 6.13
CA LEU A 26 5.01 -0.11 4.67
C LEU A 26 3.64 0.43 4.24
N SER A 27 3.59 1.05 3.06
CA SER A 27 2.33 1.49 2.43
C SER A 27 2.35 1.23 0.92
N ALA A 28 1.18 0.89 0.36
CA ALA A 28 0.98 0.92 -1.08
C ALA A 28 0.82 2.37 -1.56
N ARG A 29 1.41 2.72 -2.71
CA ARG A 29 1.34 4.07 -3.30
C ARG A 29 1.05 4.01 -4.79
N MET A 30 0.16 4.89 -5.25
CA MET A 30 -0.06 5.11 -6.69
C MET A 30 1.02 6.06 -7.22
N VAL A 31 1.91 5.55 -8.07
CA VAL A 31 2.99 6.33 -8.69
C VAL A 31 2.64 6.60 -10.15
N VAL A 32 2.78 7.85 -10.58
CA VAL A 32 2.45 8.29 -11.93
C VAL A 32 3.68 8.95 -12.55
N ASN A 33 3.95 8.62 -13.82
CA ASN A 33 4.96 9.32 -14.60
C ASN A 33 4.58 10.79 -14.83
N GLN A 34 5.50 11.72 -14.58
CA GLN A 34 5.23 13.16 -14.65
C GLN A 34 4.86 13.63 -16.06
N VAL A 35 5.48 13.07 -17.10
CA VAL A 35 5.17 13.43 -18.50
C VAL A 35 3.77 12.96 -18.85
N SER A 36 3.42 11.71 -18.51
CA SER A 36 2.06 11.17 -18.70
C SER A 36 1.02 11.98 -17.91
N MET A 37 1.32 12.39 -16.68
CA MET A 37 0.42 13.23 -15.86
C MET A 37 0.08 14.58 -16.51
N LYS A 38 1.00 15.13 -17.33
CA LYS A 38 0.76 16.36 -18.09
C LYS A 38 -0.01 16.09 -19.38
N MET A 39 0.40 15.08 -20.15
CA MET A 39 -0.18 14.78 -21.47
C MET A 39 -1.58 14.16 -21.38
N GLU A 40 -1.82 13.36 -20.34
CA GLU A 40 -3.07 12.61 -20.14
C GLU A 40 -3.77 13.03 -18.85
N ASN A 41 -3.69 14.32 -18.53
CA ASN A 41 -4.09 14.86 -17.23
C ASN A 41 -5.52 14.48 -16.82
N GLU A 42 -6.48 14.62 -17.74
CA GLU A 42 -7.89 14.34 -17.47
C GLU A 42 -8.12 12.86 -17.14
N ARG A 43 -7.60 11.96 -17.99
CA ARG A 43 -7.73 10.51 -17.83
C ARG A 43 -7.11 10.04 -16.52
N ILE A 44 -5.91 10.52 -16.19
CA ILE A 44 -5.18 10.10 -15.00
C ILE A 44 -5.82 10.71 -13.73
N THR A 45 -6.20 11.98 -13.76
CA THR A 45 -6.86 12.63 -12.62
C THR A 45 -8.19 11.95 -12.29
N LYS A 46 -8.96 11.57 -13.32
CA LYS A 46 -10.18 10.78 -13.15
C LYS A 46 -9.90 9.46 -12.44
N LEU A 47 -8.89 8.70 -12.89
CA LEU A 47 -8.52 7.44 -12.25
C LEU A 47 -8.10 7.62 -10.78
N ILE A 48 -7.30 8.65 -10.48
CA ILE A 48 -6.89 8.98 -9.11
C ILE A 48 -8.13 9.30 -8.25
N SER A 49 -9.07 10.09 -8.78
CA SER A 49 -10.30 10.47 -8.08
C SER A 49 -11.20 9.26 -7.81
N ASP A 50 -11.43 8.43 -8.83
CA ASP A 50 -12.25 7.23 -8.73
C ASP A 50 -11.66 6.25 -7.70
N LEU A 51 -10.34 6.03 -7.72
CA LEU A 51 -9.66 5.17 -6.74
C LEU A 51 -9.77 5.72 -5.31
N LYS A 52 -9.61 7.04 -5.12
CA LYS A 52 -9.78 7.68 -3.81
C LYS A 52 -11.20 7.49 -3.28
N ASN A 53 -12.22 7.61 -4.13
CA ASN A 53 -13.61 7.43 -3.75
C ASN A 53 -13.88 6.01 -3.27
N VAL A 54 -13.38 5.00 -3.99
CA VAL A 54 -13.50 3.59 -3.58
C VAL A 54 -12.80 3.35 -2.24
N ILE A 55 -11.55 3.80 -2.08
CA ILE A 55 -10.79 3.62 -0.83
C ILE A 55 -11.51 4.27 0.36
N ASN A 56 -12.07 5.47 0.18
CA ASN A 56 -12.81 6.14 1.24
C ASN A 56 -14.12 5.43 1.59
N THR A 57 -14.81 4.87 0.59
CA THR A 57 -16.03 4.09 0.79
C THR A 57 -15.75 2.82 1.59
N GLU A 58 -14.73 2.05 1.20
CA GLU A 58 -14.31 0.84 1.90
C GLU A 58 -13.88 1.13 3.35
N ARG A 59 -13.12 2.22 3.57
CA ARG A 59 -12.72 2.62 4.93
C ARG A 59 -13.91 2.94 5.82
N ASN A 60 -14.93 3.61 5.30
CA ASN A 60 -16.13 3.95 6.06
C ASN A 60 -17.04 2.75 6.32
N ALA A 61 -16.99 1.70 5.48
CA ALA A 61 -17.78 0.49 5.65
C ALA A 61 -17.20 -0.48 6.69
N VAL A 62 -15.92 -0.35 7.03
CA VAL A 62 -15.20 -1.19 8.01
C VAL A 62 -15.17 -0.56 9.41
N GLN A 63 -15.72 0.65 9.57
CA GLN A 63 -15.83 1.38 10.84
C GLN A 63 -17.23 1.27 11.44
#